data_AF-A0A3Q8FJR9-F1
#
_entry.id   AF-A0A3Q8FJR9-F1
#
_cell.length_a   1.000
_cell.length_b   1.000
_cell.length_c   1.000
_cell.angle_alpha   90.00
_cell.angle_beta   90.00
_cell.angle_gamma   90.00
#
_symmetry.space_group_name_H-M   'P 1'
#
loop_
_entity.id
_entity.type
_entity.pdbx_description
1 polymer ?
#
loop_
_entity_poly.entity_id
_entity_poly.type
_entity_poly.pdbx_seq_one_letter_code
_entity_poly.pdbx_strand_id
1 'polypeptide(L)'
;MHVRRFAGALSALIVAALALPLQAAPAPPSLVQALKAAEATLQLIPGDDIELDFRPAWTGVADLDGDGRSEIIYFYTSTYTGGTFAQRNVVAVMTALTPDDPRGKENPKSLSPVDAEDYAAIRASGYADDAGMQIPGAVQSIRIEGSRIIVDFIVTAGATVCEIPRGFRHVCPPEGPYQWVLHWTPGKLTRQEP
;
A
#
# COMPACT_ATOMS: atom_id res chain seq x y z
N MET A 1 2.62 61.95 -58.99
CA MET A 1 3.60 61.16 -58.21
C MET A 1 2.91 60.59 -56.98
N HIS A 2 2.87 59.26 -56.89
CA HIS A 2 2.22 58.48 -55.85
C HIS A 2 3.05 58.45 -54.56
N VAL A 3 2.39 58.52 -53.40
CA VAL A 3 2.84 57.76 -52.21
C VAL A 3 1.61 57.17 -51.52
N ARG A 4 1.56 55.84 -51.50
CA ARG A 4 0.48 55.00 -50.95
C ARG A 4 0.61 54.93 -49.42
N ARG A 5 -0.52 55.03 -48.72
CA ARG A 5 -0.66 54.69 -47.31
C ARG A 5 -0.57 53.16 -47.15
N PHE A 6 0.38 52.66 -46.37
CA PHE A 6 0.40 51.28 -45.91
C PHE A 6 -0.34 51.20 -44.57
N ALA A 7 -1.54 50.65 -44.60
CA ALA A 7 -2.24 50.19 -43.40
C ALA A 7 -1.80 48.75 -43.13
N GLY A 8 -0.97 48.56 -42.09
CA GLY A 8 -0.66 47.23 -41.57
C GLY A 8 -1.73 46.81 -40.58
N ALA A 9 -2.54 45.81 -40.93
CA ALA A 9 -3.46 45.17 -40.00
C ALA A 9 -2.66 44.23 -39.10
N LEU A 10 -2.58 44.54 -37.79
CA LEU A 10 -2.14 43.59 -36.77
C LEU A 10 -3.26 42.56 -36.56
N SER A 11 -3.09 41.35 -37.09
CA SER A 11 -3.88 40.19 -36.68
C SER A 11 -3.37 39.71 -35.32
N ALA A 12 -4.12 40.03 -34.26
CA ALA A 12 -3.91 39.44 -32.94
C ALA A 12 -4.43 37.99 -32.95
N LEU A 13 -3.53 37.01 -32.90
CA LEU A 13 -3.88 35.64 -32.55
C LEU A 13 -4.26 35.61 -31.05
N ILE A 14 -5.56 35.46 -30.77
CA ILE A 14 -6.03 35.13 -29.43
C ILE A 14 -5.76 33.64 -29.22
N VAL A 15 -4.71 33.33 -28.47
CA VAL A 15 -4.51 31.97 -27.92
C VAL A 15 -5.48 31.84 -26.73
N ALA A 16 -6.63 31.22 -26.96
CA ALA A 16 -7.50 30.79 -25.88
C ALA A 16 -6.80 29.64 -25.15
N ALA A 17 -6.15 29.94 -24.03
CA ALA A 17 -5.68 28.92 -23.10
C ALA A 17 -6.92 28.21 -22.54
N LEU A 18 -7.16 26.97 -22.99
CA LEU A 18 -8.13 26.07 -22.37
C LEU A 18 -7.61 25.73 -20.97
N ALA A 19 -8.02 26.52 -19.98
CA ALA A 19 -7.88 26.17 -18.58
C ALA A 19 -8.80 24.97 -18.33
N LEU A 20 -8.25 23.76 -18.43
CA LEU A 20 -8.92 22.57 -17.91
C LEU A 20 -9.16 22.80 -16.41
N PRO A 21 -10.37 22.53 -15.89
CA PRO A 21 -10.60 22.63 -14.46
C PRO A 21 -9.65 21.66 -13.77
N LEU A 22 -8.71 22.20 -12.98
CA LEU A 22 -7.85 21.42 -12.13
C LEU A 22 -8.74 20.85 -11.03
N GLN A 23 -9.23 19.63 -11.23
CA GLN A 23 -10.00 18.93 -10.22
C GLN A 23 -9.04 18.66 -9.06
N ALA A 24 -9.28 19.31 -7.93
CA ALA A 24 -8.43 19.16 -6.76
C ALA A 24 -8.40 17.68 -6.38
N ALA A 25 -7.18 17.14 -6.24
CA ALA A 25 -7.01 15.77 -5.79
C ALA A 25 -7.69 15.58 -4.41
N PRO A 26 -8.25 14.38 -4.13
CA PRO A 26 -8.82 14.11 -2.82
C PRO A 26 -7.75 14.32 -1.74
N ALA A 27 -8.16 14.84 -0.59
CA ALA A 27 -7.24 15.00 0.53
C ALA A 27 -6.70 13.62 0.96
N PRO A 28 -5.39 13.50 1.24
CA PRO A 28 -4.82 12.26 1.77
C PRO A 28 -5.52 11.84 3.07
N PRO A 29 -5.68 10.52 3.33
CA PRO A 29 -6.19 10.06 4.60
C PRO A 29 -5.25 10.49 5.74
N SER A 30 -5.84 10.81 6.90
CA SER A 30 -5.07 10.97 8.13
C SER A 30 -4.46 9.65 8.59
N LEU A 31 -3.42 9.69 9.43
CA LEU A 31 -2.83 8.48 10.02
C LEU A 31 -3.85 7.64 10.82
N VAL A 32 -4.84 8.28 11.46
CA VAL A 32 -5.90 7.56 12.17
C VAL A 32 -6.82 6.82 11.19
N GLN A 33 -7.13 7.42 10.04
CA GLN A 33 -7.89 6.74 8.99
C GLN A 33 -7.07 5.60 8.37
N ALA A 34 -5.77 5.82 8.16
CA ALA A 34 -4.86 4.80 7.67
C ALA A 34 -4.79 3.58 8.61
N LEU A 35 -4.65 3.81 9.92
CA LEU A 35 -4.68 2.75 10.92
C LEU A 35 -5.98 1.97 10.91
N LYS A 36 -7.13 2.66 10.90
CA LYS A 36 -8.45 1.99 10.86
C LYS A 36 -8.65 1.18 9.58
N ALA A 37 -8.15 1.65 8.44
CA ALA A 37 -8.20 0.90 7.19
C ALA A 37 -7.39 -0.40 7.28
N ALA A 38 -6.16 -0.32 7.81
CA ALA A 38 -5.31 -1.48 8.03
C ALA A 38 -5.95 -2.49 9.00
N GLU A 39 -6.49 -2.01 10.13
CA GLU A 39 -7.23 -2.85 11.09
C GLU A 39 -8.41 -3.56 10.45
N ALA A 40 -9.22 -2.86 9.64
CA ALA A 40 -10.37 -3.45 8.96
C ALA A 40 -9.97 -4.56 7.97
N THR A 41 -8.85 -4.42 7.27
CA THR A 41 -8.38 -5.46 6.33
C THR A 41 -7.78 -6.65 7.08
N LEU A 42 -7.08 -6.43 8.19
CA LEU A 42 -6.50 -7.52 8.99
C LEU A 42 -7.56 -8.40 9.66
N GLN A 43 -8.78 -7.90 9.88
CA GLN A 43 -9.92 -8.71 10.36
C GLN A 43 -10.28 -9.85 9.40
N LEU A 44 -10.03 -9.69 8.09
CA LEU A 44 -10.25 -10.75 7.10
C LEU A 44 -9.26 -11.91 7.21
N ILE A 45 -8.19 -11.77 8.00
CA ILE A 45 -7.24 -12.86 8.23
C ILE A 45 -7.77 -13.69 9.41
N PRO A 46 -8.29 -14.90 9.17
CA PRO A 46 -8.62 -15.78 10.28
C PRO A 46 -7.33 -16.18 10.98
N GLY A 47 -7.27 -15.93 12.28
CA GLY A 47 -6.26 -16.54 13.14
C GLY A 47 -6.57 -18.02 13.38
N ASP A 48 -5.53 -18.78 13.72
CA ASP A 48 -5.62 -20.15 14.20
C ASP A 48 -4.84 -20.32 15.53
N ASP A 49 -4.61 -21.56 15.94
CA ASP A 49 -3.87 -21.88 17.16
C ASP A 49 -2.35 -21.67 17.04
N ILE A 50 -1.84 -21.42 15.83
CA ILE A 50 -0.43 -21.20 15.52
C ILE A 50 -0.15 -19.72 15.31
N GLU A 51 -0.99 -19.02 14.54
CA GLU A 51 -0.84 -17.62 14.17
C GLU A 51 -2.14 -16.84 14.35
N LEU A 52 -2.10 -15.80 15.16
CA LEU A 52 -3.28 -15.00 15.53
C LEU A 52 -2.90 -13.55 15.87
N ASP A 53 -3.87 -12.74 16.30
CA ASP A 53 -3.68 -11.35 16.74
C ASP A 53 -2.95 -10.47 15.71
N PHE A 54 -3.35 -10.56 14.44
CA PHE A 54 -2.82 -9.70 13.38
C PHE A 54 -3.12 -8.24 13.69
N ARG A 55 -2.06 -7.42 13.84
CA ARG A 55 -2.20 -6.01 14.20
C ARG A 55 -1.21 -5.12 13.45
N PRO A 56 -1.63 -3.91 13.03
CA PRO A 56 -0.69 -2.95 12.48
C PRO A 56 0.31 -2.54 13.57
N ALA A 57 1.60 -2.63 13.26
CA ALA A 57 2.68 -2.16 14.12
C ALA A 57 3.21 -0.79 13.65
N TRP A 58 2.93 -0.40 12.40
CA TRP A 58 3.29 0.89 11.83
C TRP A 58 2.35 1.25 10.66
N THR A 59 2.10 2.54 10.45
CA THR A 59 1.33 3.07 9.30
C THR A 59 1.95 4.35 8.75
N GLY A 60 1.73 4.59 7.46
CA GLY A 60 2.12 5.79 6.74
C GLY A 60 1.19 6.04 5.56
N VAL A 61 1.25 7.25 5.01
CA VAL A 61 0.41 7.69 3.88
C VAL A 61 1.30 8.46 2.91
N ALA A 62 1.28 8.09 1.64
CA ALA A 62 1.99 8.79 0.59
C ALA A 62 1.39 8.49 -0.78
N ASP A 63 1.51 9.46 -1.69
CA ASP A 63 1.26 9.26 -3.12
C ASP A 63 2.49 8.56 -3.72
N LEU A 64 2.39 7.24 -3.93
CA LEU A 64 3.52 6.40 -4.32
C LEU A 64 3.73 6.36 -5.83
N ASP A 65 2.68 6.55 -6.63
CA ASP A 65 2.76 6.54 -8.10
C ASP A 65 2.66 7.93 -8.76
N GLY A 66 2.38 8.97 -7.98
CA GLY A 66 2.32 10.36 -8.41
C GLY A 66 1.00 10.73 -9.09
N ASP A 67 -0.06 9.94 -8.93
CA ASP A 67 -1.39 10.21 -9.52
C ASP A 67 -2.21 11.25 -8.74
N GLY A 68 -1.70 11.73 -7.60
CA GLY A 68 -2.33 12.69 -6.72
C GLY A 68 -3.27 12.07 -5.68
N ARG A 69 -3.49 10.76 -5.71
CA ARG A 69 -4.17 9.99 -4.66
C ARG A 69 -3.09 9.37 -3.79
N SER A 70 -3.35 9.30 -2.48
CA SER A 70 -2.38 8.71 -1.57
C SER A 70 -2.73 7.27 -1.27
N GLU A 71 -1.74 6.40 -1.33
CA GLU A 71 -1.79 5.06 -0.79
C GLU A 71 -1.61 5.08 0.73
N ILE A 72 -2.13 4.04 1.38
CA ILE A 72 -1.79 3.73 2.76
C ILE A 72 -0.72 2.64 2.74
N ILE A 73 0.36 2.85 3.48
CA ILE A 73 1.40 1.87 3.71
C ILE A 73 1.26 1.44 5.16
N TYR A 74 1.27 0.14 5.43
CA TYR A 74 1.30 -0.34 6.80
C TYR A 74 2.18 -1.57 6.93
N PHE A 75 2.66 -1.78 8.14
CA PHE A 75 3.37 -2.99 8.51
C PHE A 75 2.60 -3.68 9.62
N TYR A 76 2.41 -4.99 9.48
CA TYR A 76 1.78 -5.81 10.48
C TYR A 76 2.57 -7.09 10.75
N THR A 77 2.34 -7.60 11.94
CA THR A 77 2.78 -8.93 12.35
C THR A 77 1.70 -9.55 13.23
N SER A 78 1.96 -10.76 13.72
CA SER A 78 1.03 -11.62 14.45
C SER A 78 1.66 -12.13 15.74
N THR A 79 0.83 -12.60 16.67
CA THR A 79 1.27 -13.55 17.69
C THR A 79 1.54 -14.90 17.00
N TYR A 80 2.68 -15.52 17.28
CA TYR A 80 3.08 -16.78 16.65
C TYR A 80 3.63 -17.76 17.69
N THR A 81 3.03 -18.94 17.77
CA THR A 81 3.36 -19.96 18.78
C THR A 81 4.29 -21.05 18.25
N GLY A 82 4.62 -21.02 16.95
CA GLY A 82 5.51 -21.97 16.27
C GLY A 82 4.75 -22.93 15.36
N GLY A 83 5.26 -23.17 14.15
CA GLY A 83 4.60 -24.01 13.15
C GLY A 83 5.49 -24.36 11.96
N THR A 84 4.88 -24.93 10.93
CA THR A 84 5.53 -25.35 9.68
C THR A 84 5.48 -24.28 8.58
N PHE A 85 4.94 -23.11 8.89
CA PHE A 85 4.81 -21.97 7.98
C PHE A 85 5.50 -20.71 8.53
N ALA A 86 5.78 -19.74 7.67
CA ALA A 86 6.43 -18.49 8.08
C ALA A 86 5.44 -17.60 8.81
N GLN A 87 5.82 -17.05 9.96
CA GLN A 87 5.05 -15.99 10.61
C GLN A 87 4.94 -14.79 9.66
N ARG A 88 3.73 -14.24 9.51
CA ARG A 88 3.48 -13.04 8.74
C ARG A 88 4.17 -11.84 9.38
N ASN A 89 4.92 -11.15 8.55
CA ASN A 89 5.68 -9.98 8.91
C ASN A 89 5.78 -9.13 7.66
N VAL A 90 4.70 -8.41 7.37
CA VAL A 90 4.40 -7.95 6.01
C VAL A 90 4.32 -6.43 5.98
N VAL A 91 5.02 -5.82 5.01
CA VAL A 91 4.74 -4.45 4.57
C VAL A 91 3.72 -4.54 3.46
N ALA A 92 2.59 -3.87 3.63
CA ALA A 92 1.47 -3.85 2.71
C ALA A 92 1.17 -2.43 2.24
N VAL A 93 0.64 -2.33 1.03
CA VAL A 93 0.15 -1.11 0.41
C VAL A 93 -1.34 -1.29 0.13
N MET A 94 -2.13 -0.31 0.54
CA MET A 94 -3.56 -0.24 0.26
C MET A 94 -3.84 0.89 -0.73
N THR A 95 -4.76 0.64 -1.65
CA THR A 95 -5.29 1.64 -2.58
C THR A 95 -6.73 1.97 -2.24
N ALA A 96 -7.16 3.16 -2.66
CA ALA A 96 -8.55 3.57 -2.52
C ALA A 96 -9.47 2.60 -3.30
N LEU A 97 -10.61 2.25 -2.71
CA LEU A 97 -11.63 1.44 -3.35
C LEU A 97 -12.34 2.23 -4.44
N THR A 98 -12.52 1.62 -5.61
CA THR A 98 -13.44 2.13 -6.62
C THR A 98 -14.88 1.70 -6.30
N PRO A 99 -15.90 2.35 -6.88
CA PRO A 99 -17.24 1.78 -6.91
C PRO A 99 -17.19 0.34 -7.42
N ASP A 100 -17.89 -0.57 -6.73
CA ASP A 100 -17.95 -2.00 -7.05
C ASP A 100 -16.61 -2.75 -7.03
N ASP A 101 -15.59 -2.24 -6.34
CA ASP A 101 -14.31 -2.94 -6.16
C ASP A 101 -14.52 -4.30 -5.45
N PRO A 102 -14.03 -5.42 -6.02
CA PRO A 102 -14.22 -6.76 -5.45
C PRO A 102 -13.63 -6.91 -4.05
N ARG A 103 -12.62 -6.11 -3.68
CA ARG A 103 -11.98 -6.18 -2.35
C ARG A 103 -12.91 -5.73 -1.22
N GLY A 104 -13.94 -4.95 -1.53
CA GLY A 104 -14.99 -4.55 -0.58
C GLY A 104 -16.25 -5.41 -0.63
N LYS A 105 -16.26 -6.50 -1.42
CA LYS A 105 -17.45 -7.34 -1.62
C LYS A 105 -17.41 -8.58 -0.73
N GLU A 106 -18.46 -8.71 0.06
CA GLU A 106 -18.75 -9.91 0.83
C GLU A 106 -18.90 -11.13 -0.08
N ASN A 107 -18.55 -12.31 0.44
CA ASN A 107 -18.93 -13.56 -0.20
C ASN A 107 -20.46 -13.71 -0.13
N PRO A 108 -21.19 -13.70 -1.26
CA PRO A 108 -22.66 -13.75 -1.26
C PRO A 108 -23.22 -15.08 -0.75
N LYS A 109 -22.36 -16.09 -0.58
CA LYS A 109 -22.72 -17.40 0.00
C LYS A 109 -22.36 -17.51 1.47
N SER A 110 -21.66 -16.53 2.04
CA SER A 110 -21.40 -16.54 3.48
C SER A 110 -22.69 -16.25 4.23
N LEU A 111 -22.92 -16.99 5.30
CA LEU A 111 -24.01 -16.77 6.25
C LEU A 111 -23.50 -16.15 7.56
N SER A 112 -22.22 -15.78 7.62
CA SER A 112 -21.56 -15.22 8.79
C SER A 112 -21.85 -13.71 8.88
N PRO A 113 -22.52 -13.23 9.95
CA PRO A 113 -22.69 -11.80 10.18
C PRO A 113 -21.35 -11.09 10.39
N VAL A 114 -20.35 -11.79 10.93
CA VAL A 114 -18.99 -11.27 11.14
C VAL A 114 -18.36 -10.91 9.79
N ASP A 115 -18.48 -11.79 8.79
CA ASP A 115 -17.98 -11.49 7.44
C ASP A 115 -18.63 -10.22 6.90
N ALA A 116 -19.95 -10.06 7.06
CA ALA A 116 -20.66 -8.87 6.58
C ALA A 116 -20.18 -7.59 7.29
N GLU A 117 -19.92 -7.66 8.60
CA GLU A 117 -19.39 -6.56 9.41
C GLU A 117 -17.95 -6.19 8.99
N ASP A 118 -17.08 -7.17 8.78
CA ASP A 118 -15.69 -6.97 8.37
C ASP A 118 -15.60 -6.26 7.01
N TYR A 119 -16.36 -6.73 6.02
CA TYR A 119 -16.41 -6.07 4.70
C TYR A 119 -17.10 -4.71 4.76
N ALA A 120 -18.06 -4.50 5.66
CA ALA A 120 -18.64 -3.16 5.88
C ALA A 120 -17.59 -2.18 6.44
N ALA A 121 -16.71 -2.63 7.34
CA ALA A 121 -15.61 -1.82 7.86
C ALA A 121 -14.61 -1.45 6.75
N ILE A 122 -14.28 -2.39 5.85
CA ILE A 122 -13.43 -2.12 4.67
C ILE A 122 -14.07 -1.08 3.74
N ARG A 123 -15.37 -1.23 3.42
CA ARG A 123 -16.09 -0.24 2.60
C ARG A 123 -16.14 1.13 3.26
N ALA A 124 -16.31 1.17 4.58
CA ALA A 124 -16.35 2.41 5.35
C ALA A 124 -14.98 3.11 5.44
N SER A 125 -13.87 2.34 5.45
CA SER A 125 -12.52 2.91 5.41
C SER A 125 -12.19 3.52 4.04
N GLY A 126 -12.76 2.95 2.97
CA GLY A 126 -12.54 3.37 1.59
C GLY A 126 -11.23 2.86 0.99
N TYR A 127 -10.50 1.98 1.67
CA TYR A 127 -9.22 1.41 1.23
C TYR A 127 -9.18 -0.09 1.47
N ALA A 128 -8.46 -0.82 0.62
CA ALA A 128 -8.16 -2.23 0.81
C ALA A 128 -6.76 -2.58 0.30
N ASP A 129 -6.21 -3.70 0.77
CA ASP A 129 -4.91 -4.21 0.32
C ASP A 129 -4.84 -4.32 -1.21
N ASP A 130 -3.70 -3.90 -1.75
CA ASP A 130 -3.35 -3.98 -3.16
C ASP A 130 -2.15 -4.90 -3.38
N ALA A 131 -1.10 -4.72 -2.57
CA ALA A 131 0.10 -5.54 -2.62
C ALA A 131 0.74 -5.65 -1.23
N GLY A 132 1.51 -6.73 -1.02
CA GLY A 132 2.27 -6.92 0.21
C GLY A 132 3.58 -7.66 -0.04
N MET A 133 4.54 -7.47 0.88
CA MET A 133 5.83 -8.14 0.86
C MET A 133 6.23 -8.61 2.24
N GLN A 134 6.60 -9.88 2.34
CA GLN A 134 7.16 -10.48 3.55
C GLN A 134 8.56 -9.90 3.82
N ILE A 135 8.78 -9.44 5.04
CA ILE A 135 10.08 -8.98 5.52
C ILE A 135 10.73 -10.13 6.33
N PRO A 136 11.91 -10.64 5.93
CA PRO A 136 12.50 -11.84 6.50
C PRO A 136 13.31 -11.56 7.77
N GLY A 137 12.88 -10.61 8.60
CA GLY A 137 13.56 -10.30 9.86
C GLY A 137 12.82 -9.28 10.73
N ALA A 138 13.38 -8.97 11.88
CA ALA A 138 12.81 -8.02 12.83
C ALA A 138 12.92 -6.58 12.29
N VAL A 139 11.78 -6.00 11.92
CA VAL A 139 11.70 -4.62 11.42
C VAL A 139 12.11 -3.65 12.52
N GLN A 140 13.11 -2.81 12.22
CA GLN A 140 13.63 -1.76 13.10
C GLN A 140 13.00 -0.41 12.78
N SER A 141 12.83 -0.09 11.49
CA SER A 141 12.16 1.12 11.08
C SER A 141 11.58 1.02 9.67
N ILE A 142 10.53 1.80 9.42
CA ILE A 142 9.97 2.02 8.10
C ILE A 142 9.88 3.53 7.88
N ARG A 143 10.32 4.00 6.72
CA ARG A 143 10.26 5.40 6.30
C ARG A 143 9.76 5.49 4.86
N ILE A 144 9.11 6.61 4.54
CA ILE A 144 8.71 6.93 3.17
C ILE A 144 9.55 8.11 2.68
N GLU A 145 10.22 7.94 1.54
CA GLU A 145 11.05 8.97 0.90
C GLU A 145 10.63 9.18 -0.56
N GLY A 146 9.70 10.11 -0.76
CA GLY A 146 9.01 10.27 -2.04
C GLY A 146 8.13 9.05 -2.31
N SER A 147 8.30 8.40 -3.46
CA SER A 147 7.59 7.18 -3.83
C SER A 147 8.21 5.88 -3.29
N ARG A 148 9.27 5.98 -2.47
CA ARG A 148 10.05 4.82 -2.00
C ARG A 148 9.71 4.50 -0.56
N ILE A 149 9.50 3.21 -0.27
CA ILE A 149 9.33 2.70 1.09
C ILE A 149 10.66 2.07 1.52
N ILE A 150 11.30 2.64 2.54
CA ILE A 150 12.57 2.15 3.07
C ILE A 150 12.30 1.34 4.34
N VAL A 151 12.74 0.09 4.35
CA VAL A 151 12.55 -0.86 5.45
C VAL A 151 13.91 -1.29 5.98
N ASP A 152 14.21 -0.91 7.21
CA ASP A 152 15.39 -1.38 7.93
C ASP A 152 15.00 -2.55 8.83
N PHE A 153 15.68 -3.69 8.73
CA PHE A 153 15.39 -4.88 9.53
C PHE A 153 16.65 -5.71 9.81
N ILE A 154 16.57 -6.60 10.81
CA ILE A 154 17.67 -7.49 11.20
C ILE A 154 17.23 -8.95 11.01
N VAL A 155 18.05 -9.72 10.30
CA VAL A 155 17.88 -11.18 10.16
C VAL A 155 18.72 -11.88 11.22
N THR A 156 18.08 -12.77 11.98
CA THR A 156 18.72 -13.63 12.99
C THR A 156 18.49 -15.09 12.66
N ALA A 157 19.43 -15.97 13.02
CA ALA A 157 19.27 -17.42 12.84
C ALA A 157 18.01 -17.91 13.53
N GLY A 158 17.26 -18.76 12.83
CA GLY A 158 15.99 -19.30 13.34
C GLY A 158 14.82 -18.32 13.32
N ALA A 159 14.92 -17.18 12.61
CA ALA A 159 13.79 -16.27 12.45
C ALA A 159 12.57 -17.00 11.83
N THR A 160 11.43 -16.88 12.50
CA THR A 160 10.13 -17.47 12.11
C THR A 160 9.51 -16.83 10.88
N VAL A 161 9.96 -15.62 10.53
CA VAL A 161 9.38 -14.74 9.50
C VAL A 161 9.98 -14.95 8.10
N CYS A 162 10.91 -15.89 7.93
CA CYS A 162 11.54 -16.12 6.64
C CYS A 162 10.67 -16.95 5.70
N GLU A 163 10.71 -16.62 4.41
CA GLU A 163 9.97 -17.34 3.37
C GLU A 163 10.19 -18.85 3.43
N ILE A 164 9.13 -19.59 3.07
CA ILE A 164 9.16 -21.03 2.92
C ILE A 164 8.89 -21.35 1.45
N PRO A 165 9.93 -21.60 0.64
CA PRO A 165 9.76 -22.14 -0.69
C PRO A 165 9.22 -23.58 -0.59
N ARG A 166 8.75 -24.11 -1.74
CA ARG A 166 8.06 -25.41 -1.88
C ARG A 166 8.75 -26.64 -1.23
N GLY A 167 9.97 -26.51 -0.74
CA GLY A 167 10.70 -27.54 0.03
C GLY A 167 10.56 -27.48 1.55
N PHE A 168 9.65 -26.67 2.11
CA PHE A 168 9.38 -26.55 3.56
C PHE A 168 10.62 -26.19 4.41
N ARG A 169 11.57 -25.47 3.83
CA ARG A 169 12.75 -24.96 4.53
C ARG A 169 12.63 -23.45 4.65
N HIS A 170 12.78 -22.90 5.85
CA HIS A 170 12.94 -21.46 5.99
C HIS A 170 14.20 -21.01 5.25
N VAL A 171 14.04 -20.17 4.24
CA VAL A 171 15.17 -19.56 3.53
C VAL A 171 15.23 -18.11 3.94
N CYS A 172 16.05 -17.84 4.96
CA CYS A 172 16.43 -16.49 5.32
C CYS A 172 17.61 -16.04 4.45
N PRO A 173 17.73 -14.73 4.17
CA PRO A 173 19.03 -14.12 3.85
C PRO A 173 20.07 -14.45 4.96
N PRO A 174 21.38 -14.27 4.69
CA PRO A 174 22.40 -14.33 5.74
C PRO A 174 22.05 -13.48 6.96
N GLU A 175 22.48 -13.86 8.15
CA GLU A 175 22.29 -13.04 9.34
C GLU A 175 22.91 -11.65 9.18
N GLY A 176 22.26 -10.63 9.76
CA GLY A 176 22.77 -9.27 9.78
C GLY A 176 21.71 -8.21 9.53
N PRO A 177 22.13 -6.93 9.50
CA PRO A 177 21.27 -5.81 9.18
C PRO A 177 21.04 -5.70 7.67
N TYR A 178 19.82 -5.35 7.30
CA TYR A 178 19.41 -5.10 5.92
C TYR A 178 18.63 -3.80 5.83
N GLN A 179 18.80 -3.14 4.69
CA GLN A 179 17.93 -2.06 4.25
C GLN A 179 17.34 -2.47 2.90
N TRP A 180 16.02 -2.56 2.83
CA TRP A 180 15.30 -2.74 1.57
C TRP A 180 14.66 -1.43 1.15
N VAL A 181 14.80 -1.11 -0.13
CA VAL A 181 14.05 -0.04 -0.79
C VAL A 181 12.97 -0.72 -1.62
N LEU A 182 11.71 -0.50 -1.26
CA LEU A 182 10.56 -1.04 -1.95
C LEU A 182 9.92 0.02 -2.84
N HIS A 183 9.51 -0.43 -4.02
CA HIS A 183 8.76 0.35 -5.00
C HIS A 183 7.43 -0.32 -5.25
N TRP A 184 6.38 0.47 -5.18
CA TRP A 184 5.04 0.04 -5.47
C TRP A 184 4.62 0.51 -6.87
N THR A 185 3.89 -0.36 -7.54
CA THR A 185 3.05 -0.06 -8.70
C THR A 185 1.73 -0.80 -8.50
N PRO A 186 0.60 -0.37 -9.08
CA PRO A 186 -0.69 -1.03 -8.88
C PRO A 186 -0.62 -2.57 -9.02
N GLY A 187 -1.02 -3.27 -7.96
CA GLY A 187 -1.02 -4.72 -7.82
C GLY A 187 0.34 -5.35 -7.50
N LYS A 188 1.40 -4.58 -7.27
CA LYS A 188 2.75 -5.13 -7.08
C LYS A 188 3.66 -4.26 -6.21
N LEU A 189 4.22 -4.88 -5.17
CA LEU A 189 5.32 -4.35 -4.39
C LEU A 189 6.61 -5.08 -4.79
N THR A 190 7.68 -4.34 -5.10
CA THR A 190 8.97 -4.90 -5.54
C THR A 190 10.13 -4.36 -4.72
N ARG A 191 11.14 -5.20 -4.52
CA ARG A 191 12.41 -4.78 -3.91
C ARG A 191 13.33 -4.27 -5.01
N GLN A 192 13.91 -3.09 -4.82
CA GLN A 192 15.03 -2.63 -5.64
C GLN A 192 16.24 -3.52 -5.35
N GLU A 193 16.79 -4.16 -6.38
CA GLU A 193 18.06 -4.86 -6.22
C GLU A 193 19.21 -3.84 -6.09
N PRO A 194 20.19 -4.10 -5.21
CA PRO A 194 21.38 -3.27 -5.08
C PRO A 194 22.24 -3.26 -6.34
#